data_AF-A0A176ZY08-F1
#
_entry.id   AF-A0A176ZY08-F1
#
_cell.length_a   1.000
_cell.length_b   1.000
_cell.length_c   1.000
_cell.angle_alpha   90.00
_cell.angle_beta   90.00
_cell.angle_gamma   90.00
#
_symmetry.space_group_name_H-M   'P 1'
#
loop_
_entity.id
_entity.type
_entity.pdbx_description
1 polymer ?
#
loop_
_entity_poly.entity_id
_entity_poly.type
_entity_poly.pdbx_seq_one_letter_code
_entity_poly.pdbx_strand_id
1 'polypeptide(L)'
;MAISNFLNPVEEAGAVEGQTTDEELLEEIIEGQLGHQNSKNAEQPATTAKEAQDALQILTEYSEGQDALTMGHIRALEQLQTAFEAIQAQSQQQ
;
A
#
# COMPACT_ATOMS: atom_id res chain seq x y z
N MET A 1 -62.45 -5.80 -51.41
CA MET A 1 -63.00 -6.65 -50.32
C MET A 1 -61.90 -6.89 -49.30
N ALA A 2 -62.27 -6.88 -48.02
CA ALA A 2 -61.44 -7.08 -46.81
C ALA A 2 -60.70 -8.46 -46.82
N ILE A 3 -59.73 -8.80 -45.96
CA ILE A 3 -59.58 -8.65 -44.51
C ILE A 3 -58.08 -8.79 -44.13
N SER A 4 -57.65 -8.06 -43.10
CA SER A 4 -56.42 -8.23 -42.30
C SER A 4 -56.03 -9.67 -41.96
N ASN A 5 -54.72 -9.93 -41.89
CA ASN A 5 -54.08 -10.87 -40.95
C ASN A 5 -52.59 -10.44 -40.85
N PHE A 6 -52.13 -9.63 -39.88
CA PHE A 6 -52.12 -9.81 -38.42
C PHE A 6 -51.54 -11.15 -37.95
N LEU A 7 -50.38 -11.56 -38.46
CA LEU A 7 -49.47 -12.45 -37.71
C LEU A 7 -48.00 -12.07 -37.98
N ASN A 8 -47.42 -11.38 -37.00
CA ASN A 8 -46.01 -11.32 -36.58
C ASN A 8 -44.94 -12.00 -37.47
N PRO A 9 -43.78 -11.34 -37.58
CA PRO A 9 -42.63 -11.83 -36.82
C PRO A 9 -42.32 -10.90 -35.65
N VAL A 10 -42.33 -11.52 -34.48
CA VAL A 10 -41.70 -11.05 -33.26
C VAL A 10 -40.19 -10.94 -33.51
N GLU A 11 -39.58 -9.84 -33.09
CA GLU A 11 -38.36 -9.86 -32.28
C GLU A 11 -38.07 -8.43 -31.84
N GLU A 12 -38.67 -8.12 -30.69
CA GLU A 12 -38.05 -7.30 -29.68
C GLU A 12 -36.68 -7.90 -29.29
N ALA A 13 -35.79 -7.02 -28.83
CA ALA A 13 -34.62 -7.30 -27.99
C ALA A 13 -33.30 -7.70 -28.67
N GLY A 14 -32.25 -7.02 -28.23
CA GLY A 14 -30.87 -7.16 -28.65
C GLY A 14 -30.29 -5.79 -28.99
N ALA A 15 -30.48 -4.77 -28.16
CA ALA A 15 -29.43 -4.40 -27.21
C ALA A 15 -28.06 -4.60 -27.86
N VAL A 16 -27.50 -3.52 -28.42
CA VAL A 16 -26.10 -3.45 -28.81
C VAL A 16 -25.32 -3.99 -27.62
N GLU A 17 -24.84 -5.22 -27.77
CA GLU A 17 -24.02 -5.89 -26.78
C GLU A 17 -22.86 -4.95 -26.51
N GLY A 18 -22.68 -4.65 -25.22
CA GLY A 18 -21.79 -3.62 -24.71
C GLY A 18 -20.48 -3.57 -25.48
N GLN A 19 -20.38 -2.59 -26.36
CA GLN A 19 -19.09 -2.07 -26.76
C GLN A 19 -18.64 -1.23 -25.59
N THR A 20 -18.01 -1.87 -24.60
CA THR A 20 -17.12 -1.15 -23.68
C THR A 20 -16.18 -0.39 -24.60
N THR A 21 -16.37 0.92 -24.66
CA THR A 21 -15.52 1.75 -25.51
C THR A 21 -14.08 1.59 -25.04
N ASP A 22 -13.11 1.73 -25.94
CA ASP A 22 -11.69 1.64 -25.57
C ASP A 22 -11.36 2.59 -24.39
N GLU A 23 -12.12 3.68 -24.25
CA GLU A 23 -12.09 4.62 -23.13
C GLU A 23 -12.50 3.97 -21.79
N GLU A 24 -13.59 3.20 -21.73
CA GLU A 24 -14.05 2.50 -20.51
C GLU A 24 -13.06 1.40 -20.09
N LEU A 25 -12.45 0.70 -21.05
CA LEU A 25 -11.40 -0.28 -20.77
C LEU A 25 -10.12 0.39 -20.25
N LEU A 26 -9.76 1.55 -20.79
CA LEU A 26 -8.62 2.32 -20.29
C LEU A 26 -8.89 2.87 -18.89
N GLU A 27 -10.11 3.34 -18.61
CA GLU A 27 -10.52 3.77 -17.27
C GLU A 27 -10.46 2.60 -16.27
N GLU A 28 -10.97 1.41 -16.62
CA GLU A 28 -10.89 0.22 -15.76
C GLU A 28 -9.44 -0.22 -15.50
N ILE A 29 -8.57 -0.14 -16.51
CA ILE A 29 -7.14 -0.46 -16.36
C ILE A 29 -6.44 0.58 -15.49
N ILE A 30 -6.75 1.87 -15.68
CA ILE A 30 -6.19 2.97 -14.89
C ILE A 30 -6.66 2.83 -13.44
N GLU A 31 -7.94 2.59 -13.17
CA GLU A 31 -8.48 2.40 -11.83
C GLU A 31 -7.92 1.12 -11.17
N GLY A 32 -7.82 0.02 -11.91
CA GLY A 32 -7.26 -1.25 -11.43
C GLY A 32 -5.77 -1.15 -11.07
N GLN A 33 -4.99 -0.37 -11.84
CA GLN A 33 -3.54 -0.19 -11.66
C GLN A 33 -3.18 0.93 -10.67
N LEU A 34 -3.87 2.09 -10.70
CA LEU A 34 -3.63 3.19 -9.74
C LEU A 34 -4.26 2.91 -8.37
N GLY A 35 -5.43 2.25 -8.32
CA GLY A 35 -6.10 1.91 -7.06
C GLY A 35 -5.27 0.99 -6.17
N HIS A 36 -4.46 0.11 -6.76
CA HIS A 36 -3.58 -0.82 -6.03
C HIS A 36 -2.22 -0.22 -5.62
N GLN A 37 -1.80 0.90 -6.22
CA GLN A 37 -0.54 1.57 -5.84
C GLN A 37 -0.72 2.44 -4.59
N ASN A 38 -1.95 2.90 -4.30
CA ASN A 38 -2.21 3.75 -3.14
C ASN A 38 -2.37 2.95 -1.82
N SER A 39 -2.62 1.64 -1.87
CA SER A 39 -2.74 0.81 -0.66
C SER A 39 -1.40 0.46 0.02
N LYS A 40 -0.26 0.85 -0.56
CA LYS A 40 1.06 0.74 0.09
C LYS A 40 1.57 2.04 0.68
N ASN A 41 0.80 3.13 0.59
CA ASN A 41 0.92 4.20 1.56
C ASN A 41 -0.13 3.95 2.65
N ALA A 42 -0.07 2.76 3.26
CA ALA A 42 -0.65 2.63 4.57
C ALA A 42 0.00 3.74 5.39
N GLU A 43 -0.80 4.67 5.91
CA GLU A 43 -0.42 5.51 7.03
C GLU A 43 0.11 4.55 8.10
N GLN A 44 1.40 4.22 8.04
CA GLN A 44 2.03 3.50 9.11
C GLN A 44 1.86 4.43 10.30
N PRO A 45 1.21 3.98 11.39
CA PRO A 45 1.06 4.84 12.55
C PRO A 45 2.44 5.37 12.88
N ALA A 46 2.53 6.69 13.09
CA ALA A 46 3.79 7.33 13.46
C ALA A 46 4.38 6.52 14.62
N THR A 47 5.49 5.82 14.35
CA THR A 47 6.05 4.86 15.28
C THR A 47 6.44 5.63 16.53
N THR A 48 5.95 5.22 17.68
CA THR A 48 6.22 5.93 18.92
C THR A 48 7.70 5.85 19.24
N ALA A 49 8.23 6.85 19.96
CA ALA A 49 9.64 6.84 20.39
C ALA A 49 10.00 5.56 21.16
N LYS A 50 9.04 5.01 21.91
CA LYS A 50 9.17 3.75 22.63
C LYS A 50 9.31 2.56 21.69
N GLU A 51 8.45 2.45 20.67
CA GLU A 51 8.52 1.35 19.69
C GLU A 51 9.84 1.39 18.90
N ALA A 52 10.32 2.58 18.55
CA ALA A 52 11.62 2.74 17.90
C ALA A 52 12.78 2.29 18.80
N GLN A 53 12.70 2.58 20.11
CA GLN A 53 13.70 2.15 21.09
C GLN A 53 13.67 0.64 21.33
N ASP A 54 12.48 0.06 21.47
CA ASP A 54 12.30 -1.39 21.63
C ASP A 54 12.84 -2.14 20.39
N ALA A 55 12.54 -1.65 19.18
CA ALA A 55 13.06 -2.22 17.94
C ALA A 55 14.59 -2.14 17.85
N LEU A 56 15.18 -1.01 18.26
CA LEU A 56 16.62 -0.84 18.26
C LEU A 56 17.29 -1.80 19.25
N GLN A 57 16.70 -1.99 20.42
CA GLN A 57 17.21 -2.94 21.40
C GLN A 57 17.21 -4.38 20.85
N ILE A 58 16.12 -4.79 20.18
CA ILE A 58 16.04 -6.11 19.53
C ILE A 58 17.14 -6.27 18.48
N LEU A 59 17.40 -5.23 17.68
CA LEU A 59 18.45 -5.27 16.65
C LEU A 59 19.84 -5.37 17.25
N THR A 60 20.12 -4.66 18.35
CA THR A 60 21.39 -4.75 19.07
C THR A 60 21.60 -6.16 19.63
N GLU A 61 20.62 -6.69 20.37
CA GLU A 61 20.67 -8.05 20.95
C GLU A 61 20.83 -9.13 19.88
N TYR A 62 20.11 -8.99 18.76
CA TYR A 62 20.28 -9.89 17.62
C TYR A 62 21.70 -9.79 17.06
N SER A 63 22.24 -8.58 16.93
CA SER A 63 23.55 -8.36 16.33
C SER A 63 24.72 -8.91 17.14
N GLU A 64 24.60 -8.91 18.47
CA GLU A 64 25.61 -9.47 19.38
C GLU A 64 25.80 -10.99 19.18
N GLY A 65 24.75 -11.68 18.74
CA GLY A 65 24.78 -13.12 18.46
C GLY A 65 25.19 -13.49 17.03
N GLN A 66 25.47 -12.52 16.16
CA GLN A 66 25.79 -12.77 14.75
C GLN A 66 27.28 -12.50 14.45
N ASP A 67 28.06 -13.56 14.34
CA ASP A 67 29.47 -13.48 13.90
C ASP A 67 29.64 -12.98 12.46
N ALA A 68 28.57 -13.04 11.65
CA ALA A 68 28.56 -12.59 10.26
C ALA A 68 28.39 -11.07 10.12
N LEU A 69 27.97 -10.36 11.17
CA LEU A 69 27.82 -8.91 11.10
C LEU A 69 29.18 -8.23 11.19
N THR A 70 29.43 -7.34 10.23
CA THR A 70 30.64 -6.52 10.28
C THR A 70 30.58 -5.57 11.47
N MET A 71 31.75 -5.28 12.05
CA MET A 71 31.91 -4.30 13.14
C MET A 71 31.32 -2.92 12.80
N GLY A 72 31.25 -2.57 11.51
CA GLY A 72 30.61 -1.33 11.04
C GLY A 72 29.11 -1.27 11.33
N HIS A 73 28.39 -2.39 11.20
CA HIS A 73 26.96 -2.44 11.49
C HIS A 73 26.69 -2.34 12.99
N ILE A 74 27.48 -3.03 13.83
CA ILE A 74 27.39 -2.94 15.29
C ILE A 74 27.58 -1.49 15.72
N ARG A 75 28.63 -0.83 15.21
CA ARG A 75 28.91 0.57 15.53
C ARG A 75 27.81 1.54 15.07
N ALA A 76 27.15 1.24 13.95
CA ALA A 76 26.02 2.04 13.48
C ALA A 76 24.81 1.94 14.42
N LEU A 77 24.54 0.76 14.98
CA LEU A 77 23.47 0.57 15.97
C LEU A 77 23.75 1.33 17.27
N GLU A 78 24.99 1.27 17.79
CA GLU A 78 25.41 2.03 18.98
C GLU A 78 25.27 3.56 18.77
N GLN A 79 25.66 4.06 17.59
CA GLN A 79 25.51 5.47 17.24
C GLN A 79 24.05 5.88 17.17
N LEU A 80 23.21 5.04 16.58
CA LEU A 80 21.77 5.29 16.49
C LEU A 80 21.15 5.33 17.89
N GLN A 81 21.56 4.45 18.80
CA GLN A 81 21.10 4.44 20.19
C GLN A 81 21.46 5.76 20.90
N THR A 82 22.71 6.19 20.76
CA THR A 82 23.18 7.46 21.35
C THR A 82 22.39 8.66 20.82
N ALA A 83 22.08 8.67 19.52
CA ALA A 83 21.31 9.75 18.90
C ALA A 83 19.87 9.79 19.44
N PHE A 84 19.22 8.64 19.61
CA PHE A 84 17.89 8.56 20.19
C PHE A 84 17.86 9.06 21.64
N GLU A 85 18.84 8.68 22.46
CA GLU A 85 18.97 9.18 23.82
C GLU A 85 19.17 10.70 23.88
N ALA A 86 19.99 11.25 22.97
CA ALA A 86 20.20 12.69 22.87
C ALA A 86 18.91 13.44 22.50
N ILE A 87 18.12 12.91 21.55
CA ILE A 87 16.83 13.49 21.16
C ILE A 87 15.85 13.46 22.34
N GLN A 88 15.76 12.33 23.04
CA GLN A 88 14.88 12.22 24.23
C GLN A 88 15.29 13.18 25.34
N ALA A 89 16.59 13.34 25.58
CA ALA A 89 17.10 14.28 26.59
C ALA A 89 16.78 15.74 26.22
N GLN A 90 16.86 16.10 24.94
CA GLN A 90 16.48 17.44 24.46
C GLN A 90 14.97 17.69 24.57
N SER A 91 14.14 16.71 24.23
CA SER A 91 12.67 16.85 24.33
C SER A 91 12.18 17.01 25.77
N GLN A 92 12.91 16.49 26.77
CA GLN A 92 12.56 16.65 28.19
C GLN A 92 12.98 18.01 28.78
N GLN A 93 13.82 18.78 28.09
CA GLN A 93 14.30 20.09 28.53
C GLN A 93 13.49 21.27 27.94
N GLN A 94 12.56 21.01 27.02
CA GLN A 94 11.66 22.00 26.42
C GLN A 94 10.28 21.98 27.09
#